data_AF-A0A355ANZ5-F1
#
_entry.id   AF-A0A355ANZ5-F1
#
_cell.length_a   1.000
_cell.length_b   1.000
_cell.length_c   1.000
_cell.angle_alpha   90.00
_cell.angle_beta   90.00
_cell.angle_gamma   90.00
#
_symmetry.space_group_name_H-M   'P 1'
#
loop_
_entity.id
_entity.type
_entity.pdbx_description
1 polymer ?
#
loop_
_entity_poly.entity_id
_entity_poly.type
_entity_poly.pdbx_seq_one_letter_code
_entity_poly.pdbx_strand_id
1 'polypeptide(L)'
;MWVALSPATHRNGCMQFMPRTHLGEVIEHTDTWESGNILTRGQTINVRIDPEKAVSVQLEPGEASFHHVKMWHGSDANQSDDRRISIAIRYIPTRTRQT
;
A
#
# COMPACT_ATOMS: atom_id res chain seq x y z
N MET A 1 10.23 0.86 -2.44
CA MET A 1 10.65 0.92 -1.03
C MET A 1 9.73 1.88 -0.30
N TRP A 2 9.33 1.51 0.90
CA TRP A 2 8.52 2.34 1.79
C TRP A 2 9.23 2.39 3.13
N VAL A 3 9.59 3.59 3.59
CA VAL A 3 10.34 3.80 4.84
C VAL A 3 9.43 4.46 5.87
N ALA A 4 9.37 3.90 7.07
CA ALA A 4 8.62 4.43 8.19
C ALA A 4 9.35 5.64 8.79
N LEU A 5 8.67 6.80 8.85
CA LEU A 5 9.17 7.97 9.60
C LEU A 5 8.51 8.12 10.97
N SER A 6 7.38 7.44 11.17
CA SER A 6 6.70 7.24 12.44
C SER A 6 6.41 5.75 12.61
N PRO A 7 6.05 5.26 13.82
CA PRO A 7 5.60 3.89 13.98
C PRO A 7 4.45 3.57 13.01
N ALA A 8 4.49 2.39 12.40
CA ALA A 8 3.42 1.82 11.60
C ALA A 8 2.93 0.56 12.30
N THR A 9 1.70 0.63 12.82
CA THR A 9 1.07 -0.41 13.65
C THR A 9 -0.29 -0.76 13.06
N HIS A 10 -0.93 -1.83 13.55
CA HIS A 10 -2.32 -2.11 13.19
C HIS A 10 -3.25 -0.92 13.52
N ARG A 11 -3.07 -0.28 14.69
CA ARG A 11 -3.94 0.81 15.14
C ARG A 11 -3.86 2.05 14.25
N ASN A 12 -2.68 2.37 13.73
CA ASN A 12 -2.47 3.60 12.95
C ASN A 12 -2.34 3.36 11.42
N GLY A 13 -2.75 2.19 10.95
CA GLY A 13 -2.86 1.87 9.53
C GLY A 13 -1.53 1.50 8.88
N CYS A 14 -0.84 0.48 9.42
CA CYS A 14 0.29 -0.15 8.74
C CYS A 14 -0.12 -0.72 7.36
N MET A 15 0.88 -0.93 6.49
CA MET A 15 0.61 -1.50 5.18
C MET A 15 0.18 -2.97 5.29
N GLN A 16 -0.82 -3.32 4.50
CA GLN A 16 -1.27 -4.67 4.25
C GLN A 16 -0.82 -5.09 2.85
N PHE A 17 -0.28 -6.30 2.71
CA PHE A 17 0.13 -6.86 1.42
C PHE A 17 -0.55 -8.20 1.17
N MET A 18 -1.01 -8.41 -0.06
CA MET A 18 -1.48 -9.74 -0.48
C MET A 18 -0.32 -10.53 -1.10
N PRO A 19 0.19 -11.58 -0.44
CA PRO A 19 1.38 -12.29 -0.89
C PRO A 19 1.25 -12.81 -2.34
N ARG A 20 2.36 -12.81 -3.08
CA ARG A 20 2.50 -13.36 -4.44
C ARG A 20 1.65 -12.72 -5.56
N THR A 21 0.78 -11.75 -5.26
CA THR A 21 -0.07 -11.08 -6.26
C THR A 21 0.71 -10.39 -7.38
N HIS A 22 1.91 -9.91 -7.09
CA HIS A 22 2.82 -9.32 -8.08
C HIS A 22 3.22 -10.25 -9.24
N LEU A 23 3.08 -11.58 -9.07
CA LEU A 23 3.36 -12.58 -10.11
C LEU A 23 2.22 -12.72 -11.13
N GLY A 24 1.01 -12.28 -10.78
CA GLY A 24 -0.16 -12.32 -11.67
C GLY A 24 -0.24 -11.11 -12.60
N GLU A 25 -1.32 -11.02 -13.38
CA GLU A 25 -1.60 -9.84 -14.21
C GLU A 25 -1.93 -8.60 -13.36
N VAL A 26 -1.77 -7.42 -13.97
CA VAL A 26 -2.26 -6.18 -13.35
C VAL A 26 -3.78 -6.18 -13.43
N ILE A 27 -4.42 -6.13 -12.27
CA ILE A 27 -5.88 -6.06 -12.18
C ILE A 27 -6.35 -4.65 -12.47
N GLU A 28 -7.45 -4.55 -13.21
CA GLU A 28 -8.11 -3.29 -13.49
C GLU A 28 -8.51 -2.58 -12.20
N HIS A 29 -8.16 -1.30 -12.12
CA HIS A 29 -8.59 -0.43 -11.03
C HIS A 29 -9.85 0.30 -11.48
N THR A 30 -10.84 0.34 -10.60
CA THR A 30 -12.05 1.14 -10.78
C THR A 30 -11.94 2.38 -9.90
N ASP A 31 -12.32 3.53 -10.44
CA ASP A 31 -12.44 4.77 -9.68
C ASP A 31 -13.80 4.80 -8.97
N THR A 32 -13.81 4.92 -7.66
CA THR A 32 -15.06 4.98 -6.88
C THR A 32 -15.45 6.40 -6.49
N TRP A 33 -14.50 7.34 -6.45
CA TRP A 33 -14.70 8.70 -5.94
C TRP A 33 -15.29 8.78 -4.52
N GLU A 34 -15.15 7.72 -3.73
CA GLU A 34 -15.74 7.60 -2.40
C GLU A 34 -15.18 8.63 -1.41
N SER A 35 -16.09 9.20 -0.59
CA SER A 35 -15.72 10.05 0.53
C SER A 35 -15.00 9.21 1.60
N GLY A 36 -13.78 9.63 1.97
CA GLY A 36 -12.95 8.92 2.95
C GLY A 36 -11.79 8.14 2.35
N ASN A 37 -11.69 8.03 1.03
CA ASN A 37 -10.47 7.53 0.38
C ASN A 37 -9.48 8.67 0.15
N ILE A 38 -8.23 8.48 0.61
CA ILE A 38 -7.15 9.47 0.43
C ILE A 38 -6.58 9.48 -1.01
N LEU A 39 -6.91 8.47 -1.81
CA LEU A 39 -6.58 8.47 -3.23
C LEU A 39 -7.57 9.40 -3.96
N THR A 40 -7.03 10.35 -4.72
CA THR A 40 -7.82 11.41 -5.39
C THR A 40 -8.92 10.90 -6.32
N ARG A 41 -8.82 9.64 -6.76
CA ARG A 41 -9.82 8.95 -7.61
C ARG A 41 -10.53 7.78 -6.92
N GLY A 42 -10.29 7.56 -5.62
CA GLY A 42 -10.89 6.44 -4.89
C GLY A 42 -10.53 5.06 -5.47
N GLN A 43 -9.34 4.92 -6.06
CA GLN A 43 -8.99 3.73 -6.85
C GLN A 43 -8.99 2.46 -5.99
N THR A 44 -9.68 1.43 -6.47
CA THR A 44 -9.69 0.09 -5.88
C THR A 44 -9.59 -0.97 -6.98
N ILE A 45 -9.11 -2.16 -6.64
CA ILE A 45 -9.07 -3.30 -7.56
C ILE A 45 -10.44 -3.98 -7.62
N ASN A 46 -10.91 -4.31 -8.82
CA ASN A 46 -12.22 -4.95 -9.00
C ASN A 46 -12.15 -6.47 -8.81
N VAL A 47 -11.74 -6.90 -7.62
CA VAL A 47 -11.66 -8.32 -7.23
C VAL A 47 -12.02 -8.48 -5.76
N ARG A 48 -12.58 -9.64 -5.42
CA ARG A 48 -12.82 -10.00 -4.02
C ARG A 48 -11.48 -10.22 -3.32
N ILE A 49 -11.18 -9.37 -2.34
CA ILE A 49 -10.02 -9.51 -1.46
C ILE A 49 -10.45 -10.33 -0.24
N ASP A 50 -9.68 -11.35 0.10
CA ASP A 50 -9.82 -12.09 1.35
C ASP A 50 -8.86 -11.49 2.39
N PRO A 51 -9.34 -10.67 3.34
CA PRO A 51 -8.48 -9.95 4.26
C PRO A 51 -7.66 -10.87 5.16
N GLU A 52 -8.11 -12.10 5.42
CA GLU A 52 -7.38 -13.08 6.25
C GLU A 52 -6.08 -13.55 5.61
N LYS A 53 -5.94 -13.37 4.28
CA LYS A 53 -4.72 -13.70 3.53
C LYS A 53 -3.75 -12.54 3.41
N ALA A 54 -4.16 -11.33 3.81
CA ALA A 54 -3.28 -10.18 3.81
C ALA A 54 -2.28 -10.28 4.97
N VAL A 55 -1.05 -9.82 4.72
CA VAL A 55 0.01 -9.74 5.72
C VAL A 55 0.20 -8.29 6.11
N SER A 56 0.01 -8.01 7.40
CA SER A 56 0.30 -6.70 8.00
C SER A 56 1.79 -6.53 8.22
N VAL A 57 2.34 -5.41 7.79
CA VAL A 57 3.76 -5.08 7.96
C VAL A 57 3.86 -3.90 8.91
N GLN A 58 4.01 -4.23 10.19
CA GLN A 58 4.31 -3.26 11.24
C GLN A 58 5.80 -2.90 11.18
N LEU A 59 6.11 -1.61 11.36
CA LEU A 59 7.45 -1.06 11.21
C LEU A 59 7.69 0.01 12.27
N GLU A 60 8.88 0.01 12.86
CA GLU A 60 9.38 1.09 13.70
C GLU A 60 10.02 2.20 12.85
N PRO A 61 10.14 3.44 13.37
CA PRO A 61 10.82 4.53 12.66
C PRO A 61 12.22 4.14 12.18
N GLY A 62 12.49 4.32 10.89
CA GLY A 62 13.75 3.94 10.24
C GLY A 62 13.71 2.57 9.57
N GLU A 63 12.73 1.71 9.89
CA GLU A 63 12.54 0.45 9.18
C GLU A 63 11.83 0.66 7.83
N ALA A 64 11.96 -0.33 6.94
CA ALA A 64 11.44 -0.23 5.59
C ALA A 64 10.88 -1.55 5.06
N SER A 65 9.90 -1.44 4.16
CA SER A 65 9.41 -2.55 3.35
C SER A 65 9.79 -2.38 1.88
N PHE A 66 10.06 -3.51 1.23
CA PHE A 66 10.29 -3.60 -0.21
C PHE A 66 9.20 -4.46 -0.83
N HIS A 67 8.49 -3.89 -1.79
CA HIS A 67 7.45 -4.58 -2.53
C HIS A 67 7.51 -4.18 -4.01
N HIS A 68 7.13 -5.11 -4.87
CA HIS A 68 7.02 -4.89 -6.30
C HIS A 68 5.84 -3.95 -6.60
N VAL A 69 5.90 -3.15 -7.67
CA VAL A 69 4.83 -2.19 -8.04
C VAL A 69 3.48 -2.85 -8.31
N LYS A 70 3.50 -4.13 -8.72
CA LYS A 70 2.30 -4.96 -8.95
C LYS A 70 1.75 -5.64 -7.69
N MET A 71 2.42 -5.53 -6.55
CA MET A 71 1.93 -6.15 -5.32
C MET A 71 0.64 -5.46 -4.90
N TRP A 72 -0.43 -6.21 -4.66
CA TRP A 72 -1.65 -5.60 -4.12
C TRP A 72 -1.38 -5.20 -2.67
N HIS A 73 -1.69 -3.95 -2.37
CA HIS A 73 -1.44 -3.38 -1.06
C HIS A 73 -2.48 -2.32 -0.72
N GLY A 74 -2.68 -2.13 0.57
CA GLY A 74 -3.56 -1.10 1.12
C GLY A 74 -3.14 -0.75 2.54
N SER A 75 -3.85 0.17 3.17
CA SER A 75 -3.73 0.44 4.59
C SER A 75 -5.10 0.79 5.15
N ASP A 76 -5.33 0.39 6.39
CA ASP A 76 -6.56 0.76 7.10
C ASP A 76 -6.55 2.23 7.50
N ALA A 77 -7.72 2.72 7.92
CA ALA A 77 -7.85 4.03 8.52
C ALA A 77 -6.99 4.14 9.79
N ASN A 78 -6.36 5.30 9.98
CA ASN A 78 -5.64 5.58 11.21
C ASN A 78 -6.64 5.85 12.35
N GLN A 79 -6.65 4.99 13.37
CA GLN A 79 -7.49 5.12 14.57
C GLN A 79 -6.70 5.62 15.80
N SER A 80 -5.51 6.16 15.57
CA SER A 80 -4.67 6.75 16.60
C SER A 80 -4.77 8.27 16.64
N ASP A 81 -4.28 8.85 17.73
CA ASP A 81 -4.32 10.28 18.01
C ASP A 81 -3.11 11.03 17.40
N ASP A 82 -2.26 10.32 16.64
CA ASP A 82 -1.08 10.87 15.97
C ASP A 82 -1.01 10.46 14.49
N ARG A 83 -0.17 11.14 13.72
CA ARG A 83 -0.02 10.93 12.27
C ARG A 83 0.89 9.75 11.97
N ARG A 84 0.49 8.93 10.99
CA ARG A 84 1.37 7.91 10.37
C ARG A 84 2.08 8.49 9.14
N ILE A 85 3.39 8.68 9.22
CA ILE A 85 4.21 9.33 8.19
C ILE A 85 5.23 8.34 7.60
N SER A 86 5.37 8.40 6.28
CA SER A 86 6.26 7.52 5.53
C SER A 86 6.72 8.14 4.22
N ILE A 87 7.88 7.70 3.72
CA ILE A 87 8.37 8.06 2.39
C ILE A 87 8.34 6.83 1.49
N ALA A 88 7.71 6.95 0.32
CA ALA A 88 7.75 5.93 -0.72
C ALA A 88 8.79 6.33 -1.79
N ILE A 89 9.80 5.49 -1.97
CA ILE A 89 10.83 5.63 -3.01
C ILE A 89 10.62 4.53 -4.04
N ARG A 90 10.43 4.92 -5.31
CA ARG A 90 10.21 4.01 -6.43
C ARG A 90 11.49 3.90 -7.24
N TYR A 91 11.96 2.66 -7.43
CA TYR A 91 13.10 2.35 -8.28
C TYR A 91 12.58 1.74 -9.58
N ILE A 92 13.10 2.20 -10.71
CA ILE A 92 12.79 1.66 -12.04
C ILE A 92 14.11 1.39 -12.79
N PRO A 93 14.16 0.35 -13.64
CA PRO A 93 15.30 0.15 -14.53
C PRO A 93 15.54 1.34 -15.47
N THR A 94 16.79 1.58 -15.86
CA THR A 94 17.19 2.65 -16.80
C THR A 94 16.55 2.52 -18.19
N ARG A 95 16.07 1.33 -18.54
CA ARG A 95 15.33 1.04 -19.77
C ARG A 95 13.85 1.45 -19.72
N THR A 96 13.29 1.74 -18.54
CA THR A 96 11.90 2.15 -18.41
C THR A 96 11.67 3.48 -19.11
N ARG A 97 10.50 3.62 -19.75
CA ARG A 97 10.05 4.85 -20.41
C ARG A 97 8.64 5.15 -19.94
N GLN A 98 8.36 6.43 -19.70
CA GLN A 98 6.99 6.91 -19.61
C GLN A 98 6.50 7.10 -21.05
N THR A 99 5.43 6.41 -21.41
CA THR A 99 4.76 6.50 -22.71
C THR A 99 3.50 7.31 -22.60
#